data_AF-A0A7K1SNS7-F1
#
_entry.id   AF-A0A7K1SNS7-F1
#
_cell.length_a   1.000
_cell.length_b   1.000
_cell.length_c   1.000
_cell.angle_alpha   90.00
_cell.angle_beta   90.00
_cell.angle_gamma   90.00
#
_symmetry.space_group_name_H-M   'P 1'
#
loop_
_entity.id
_entity.type
_entity.pdbx_description
1 polymer ?
#
loop_
_entity_poly.entity_id
_entity_poly.type
_entity_poly.pdbx_seq_one_letter_code
_entity_poly.pdbx_strand_id
1 'polypeptide(L)'
;MVALSISQLQSCKPRIYSFTANPRTIGPNDSIQVNWKTRGMATLLIHDRPMPGPDTTSRLRELTLVVQKNGHEISKMIQVAVLPNGITDKIVFKTVLHGDTLIAAGVNNPLRWGDAFDIRTVQEGSGRSLTVLHAGHILHLEPSSEPNKALLGTPVKGNWEFRSLLTPAEKADHRLAPDRLSILITVQHH
;
A
#
# COMPACT_ATOMS: atom_id res chain seq x y z
N MET A 1 -20.24 11.00 -63.96
CA MET A 1 -19.05 10.64 -63.15
C MET A 1 -19.44 10.86 -61.69
N VAL A 2 -19.83 9.78 -61.00
CA VAL A 2 -20.33 9.86 -59.60
C VAL A 2 -19.11 9.72 -58.69
N ALA A 3 -18.77 10.79 -57.97
CA ALA A 3 -17.71 10.78 -56.98
C ALA A 3 -18.16 9.92 -55.79
N LEU A 4 -17.51 8.76 -55.62
CA LEU A 4 -17.68 7.93 -54.43
C LEU A 4 -17.04 8.64 -53.23
N SER A 5 -17.88 9.17 -52.34
CA SER A 5 -17.47 9.70 -51.06
C SER A 5 -16.93 8.56 -50.18
N ILE A 6 -15.61 8.53 -49.97
CA ILE A 6 -14.95 7.61 -49.02
C ILE A 6 -15.44 7.95 -47.62
N SER A 7 -16.44 7.22 -47.16
CA SER A 7 -17.02 7.37 -45.84
C SER A 7 -16.05 6.81 -44.81
N GLN A 8 -15.67 7.65 -43.85
CA GLN A 8 -14.73 7.36 -42.77
C GLN A 8 -15.19 6.17 -41.90
N LEU A 9 -14.72 4.96 -42.20
CA LEU A 9 -14.91 3.74 -41.37
C LEU A 9 -13.97 3.70 -40.14
N GLN A 10 -13.67 4.83 -39.50
CA GLN A 10 -12.76 4.86 -38.34
C GLN A 10 -13.42 4.51 -36.99
N SER A 11 -14.73 4.26 -36.94
CA SER A 11 -15.45 3.97 -35.67
C SER A 11 -15.59 2.47 -35.33
N CYS A 12 -14.86 1.59 -36.01
CA CYS A 12 -15.09 0.14 -35.98
C CYS A 12 -14.26 -0.65 -34.96
N LYS A 13 -13.20 -0.08 -34.38
CA LYS A 13 -12.35 -0.79 -33.40
C LYS A 13 -12.90 -0.70 -31.96
N PRO A 14 -12.69 -1.72 -31.13
CA PRO A 14 -13.01 -1.65 -29.71
C PRO A 14 -12.14 -0.58 -29.03
N ARG A 15 -12.65 0.02 -27.95
CA ARG A 15 -11.90 1.03 -27.18
C ARG A 15 -12.25 0.97 -25.70
N ILE A 16 -11.24 1.10 -24.84
CA ILE A 16 -11.39 1.32 -23.39
C ILE A 16 -11.06 2.80 -23.14
N TYR A 17 -12.05 3.59 -22.75
CA TYR A 17 -11.85 5.00 -22.40
C TYR A 17 -11.42 5.16 -20.94
N SER A 18 -12.03 4.39 -20.04
CA SER A 18 -11.69 4.34 -18.63
C SER A 18 -11.87 2.93 -18.09
N PHE A 19 -11.03 2.57 -17.12
CA PHE A 19 -11.15 1.34 -16.34
C PHE A 19 -10.40 1.56 -15.02
N THR A 20 -11.15 1.63 -13.92
CA THR A 20 -10.66 2.01 -12.58
C THR A 20 -11.31 1.14 -11.51
N ALA A 21 -10.56 0.85 -10.44
CA ALA A 21 -11.08 0.27 -9.21
C ALA A 21 -10.67 1.14 -8.01
N ASN A 22 -11.59 1.28 -7.06
CA ASN A 22 -11.38 1.97 -5.80
C ASN A 22 -12.16 1.24 -4.67
N PRO A 23 -11.53 0.90 -3.53
CA PRO A 23 -10.10 1.07 -3.20
C PRO A 23 -9.16 0.11 -3.97
N ARG A 24 -7.85 0.33 -3.86
CA ARG A 24 -6.79 -0.51 -4.45
C ARG A 24 -6.21 -1.54 -3.48
N THR A 25 -6.66 -1.51 -2.23
CA THR A 25 -6.33 -2.50 -1.21
C THR A 25 -7.57 -2.71 -0.37
N ILE A 26 -7.90 -3.97 -0.09
CA ILE A 26 -9.10 -4.42 0.62
C ILE A 26 -8.78 -5.56 1.59
N GLY A 27 -9.64 -5.73 2.59
CA GLY A 27 -9.80 -6.96 3.34
C GLY A 27 -10.52 -8.07 2.55
N PRO A 28 -10.62 -9.29 3.12
CA PRO A 28 -11.19 -10.44 2.41
C PRO A 28 -12.69 -10.32 2.08
N ASN A 29 -13.42 -9.50 2.83
CA ASN A 29 -14.88 -9.39 2.76
C ASN A 29 -15.36 -8.05 2.18
N ASP A 30 -14.45 -7.19 1.72
CA ASP A 30 -14.85 -5.87 1.25
C ASP A 30 -15.42 -5.90 -0.16
N SER A 31 -16.13 -4.82 -0.45
CA SER A 31 -16.54 -4.48 -1.80
C SER A 31 -15.52 -3.56 -2.47
N ILE A 32 -15.32 -3.77 -3.76
CA ILE A 32 -14.56 -2.86 -4.62
C ILE A 32 -15.50 -2.25 -5.65
N GLN A 33 -15.43 -0.93 -5.80
CA GLN A 33 -16.15 -0.27 -6.87
C GLN A 33 -15.30 -0.30 -8.13
N VAL A 34 -15.80 -0.95 -9.17
CA VAL A 34 -15.16 -1.02 -10.49
C VAL A 34 -15.97 -0.18 -11.46
N ASN A 35 -15.33 0.78 -12.12
CA ASN A 35 -15.97 1.66 -13.10
C ASN A 35 -15.23 1.55 -14.45
N TRP A 36 -15.97 1.44 -15.54
CA TRP A 36 -15.41 1.45 -16.89
C TRP A 36 -16.30 2.18 -17.91
N LYS A 37 -15.67 2.65 -18.99
CA LYS A 37 -16.34 3.20 -20.16
C LYS A 37 -15.68 2.66 -21.40
N THR A 38 -16.47 2.03 -22.29
CA THR A 38 -15.93 1.29 -23.44
C THR A 38 -16.73 1.57 -24.71
N ARG A 39 -16.15 1.17 -25.85
CA ARG A 39 -16.83 1.03 -27.14
C ARG A 39 -16.64 -0.42 -27.58
N GLY A 40 -17.73 -1.18 -27.62
CA GLY A 40 -17.72 -2.63 -27.84
C GLY A 40 -18.37 -3.36 -26.68
N MET A 41 -18.51 -4.68 -26.81
CA MET A 41 -18.98 -5.56 -25.75
C MET A 41 -17.85 -5.75 -24.74
N ALA A 42 -18.15 -5.54 -23.45
CA ALA A 42 -17.16 -5.61 -22.38
C ALA A 42 -17.40 -6.83 -21.49
N THR A 43 -16.33 -7.51 -21.13
CA THR A 43 -16.31 -8.63 -20.19
C THR A 43 -15.27 -8.32 -19.12
N LEU A 44 -15.65 -8.46 -17.84
CA LEU A 44 -14.72 -8.35 -16.72
C LEU A 44 -14.30 -9.76 -16.28
N LEU A 45 -13.00 -10.03 -16.35
CA LEU A 45 -12.40 -11.25 -15.83
C LEU A 45 -11.75 -10.94 -14.48
N ILE A 46 -11.92 -11.85 -13.52
CA ILE A 46 -11.39 -11.72 -12.16
C ILE A 46 -10.53 -12.95 -11.87
N HIS A 47 -9.29 -12.73 -11.46
CA HIS A 47 -8.37 -13.79 -11.07
C HIS A 47 -7.66 -13.42 -9.78
N ASP A 48 -7.59 -14.36 -8.83
CA ASP A 48 -6.82 -14.18 -7.60
C ASP A 48 -5.52 -14.98 -7.72
N ARG A 49 -4.40 -14.33 -7.41
CA ARG A 49 -3.08 -14.98 -7.33
C ARG A 49 -2.37 -14.62 -6.03
N PRO A 50 -1.45 -15.46 -5.54
CA PRO A 50 -0.60 -15.09 -4.40
C PRO A 50 0.16 -13.80 -4.68
N MET A 51 0.29 -12.93 -3.67
CA MET A 51 1.14 -11.76 -3.79
C MET A 51 2.62 -12.22 -3.72
N PRO A 52 3.53 -11.70 -4.57
CA PRO A 52 4.95 -11.99 -4.44
C PRO A 52 5.47 -11.48 -3.09
N GLY A 53 6.10 -12.34 -2.31
CA GLY A 53 6.66 -11.96 -1.02
C GLY A 53 6.75 -13.14 -0.06
N PRO A 54 7.27 -12.90 1.16
CA PRO A 54 7.31 -13.91 2.22
C PRO A 54 5.92 -14.23 2.78
N ASP A 55 4.96 -13.32 2.62
CA ASP A 55 3.58 -13.54 3.03
C ASP A 55 2.81 -14.32 1.96
N THR A 56 2.43 -15.55 2.30
CA THR A 56 1.65 -16.45 1.42
C THR A 56 0.14 -16.25 1.57
N THR A 57 -0.31 -15.42 2.52
CA THR A 57 -1.71 -15.22 2.84
C THR A 57 -2.32 -14.02 2.09
N SER A 58 -1.50 -13.02 1.76
CA SER A 58 -1.88 -11.92 0.88
C SER A 58 -2.06 -12.35 -0.57
N ARG A 59 -3.04 -11.75 -1.24
CA ARG A 59 -3.37 -12.04 -2.65
C ARG A 59 -3.45 -10.77 -3.47
N LEU A 60 -3.19 -10.91 -4.77
CA LEU A 60 -3.50 -9.92 -5.78
C LEU A 60 -4.75 -10.38 -6.52
N ARG A 61 -5.78 -9.54 -6.50
CA ARG A 61 -6.97 -9.67 -7.35
C ARG A 61 -6.74 -8.90 -8.64
N GLU A 62 -6.57 -9.63 -9.72
CA GLU A 62 -6.41 -9.10 -11.06
C GLU A 62 -7.77 -8.95 -11.72
N LEU A 63 -8.12 -7.71 -12.07
CA LEU A 63 -9.33 -7.38 -12.80
C LEU A 63 -8.93 -7.04 -14.23
N THR A 64 -9.33 -7.86 -15.19
CA THR A 64 -9.02 -7.66 -16.60
C THR A 64 -10.30 -7.33 -17.36
N LEU A 65 -10.37 -6.11 -17.89
CA LEU A 65 -11.45 -5.69 -18.76
C LEU A 65 -11.09 -6.04 -20.20
N VAL A 66 -11.83 -6.95 -20.81
CA VAL A 66 -11.71 -7.34 -22.22
C VAL A 66 -12.84 -6.67 -22.98
N VAL A 67 -12.53 -6.01 -24.11
CA VAL A 67 -13.51 -5.33 -24.96
C VAL A 67 -13.40 -5.81 -26.38
N GLN A 68 -14.50 -6.33 -26.91
CA GLN A 68 -14.61 -6.88 -28.26
C GLN A 68 -15.54 -6.05 -29.15
N LYS A 69 -15.16 -5.86 -30.41
CA LYS A 69 -16.01 -5.24 -31.44
C LYS A 69 -15.53 -5.67 -32.83
N ASN A 70 -16.45 -6.17 -33.67
CA ASN A 70 -16.18 -6.52 -35.08
C ASN A 70 -14.96 -7.45 -35.26
N GLY A 71 -14.85 -8.50 -34.44
CA GLY A 71 -13.72 -9.45 -34.50
C GLY A 71 -12.39 -8.93 -33.94
N HIS A 72 -12.35 -7.68 -33.47
CA HIS A 72 -11.19 -7.14 -32.76
C HIS A 72 -11.40 -7.20 -31.25
N GLU A 73 -10.30 -7.34 -30.52
CA GLU A 73 -10.25 -7.37 -29.06
C GLU A 73 -9.14 -6.46 -28.53
N ILE A 74 -9.40 -5.79 -27.41
CA ILE A 74 -8.38 -5.14 -26.58
C ILE A 74 -8.66 -5.46 -25.12
N SER A 75 -7.63 -5.42 -24.28
CA SER A 75 -7.79 -5.62 -22.84
C SER A 75 -6.99 -4.60 -22.03
N LYS A 76 -7.41 -4.39 -20.78
CA LYS A 76 -6.66 -3.63 -19.78
C LYS A 76 -6.80 -4.31 -18.43
N MET A 77 -5.70 -4.42 -17.70
CA MET A 77 -5.66 -5.03 -16.37
C MET A 77 -5.45 -3.96 -15.28
N ILE A 78 -6.11 -4.16 -14.15
CA ILE A 78 -5.84 -3.44 -12.90
C ILE A 78 -5.69 -4.47 -11.77
N GLN A 79 -4.79 -4.18 -10.83
CA GLN A 79 -4.58 -5.01 -9.65
C GLN A 79 -5.15 -4.33 -8.41
N VAL A 80 -5.73 -5.15 -7.53
CA VAL A 80 -6.19 -4.79 -6.19
C VAL A 80 -5.53 -5.76 -5.21
N ALA A 81 -4.92 -5.25 -4.15
CA ALA A 81 -4.38 -6.07 -3.08
C ALA A 81 -5.51 -6.54 -2.15
N VAL A 82 -5.52 -7.84 -1.81
CA VAL A 82 -6.41 -8.42 -0.80
C VAL A 82 -5.54 -8.86 0.37
N LEU A 83 -5.64 -8.15 1.48
CA LEU A 83 -4.85 -8.40 2.68
C LEU A 83 -5.71 -9.17 3.69
N PRO A 84 -5.19 -10.21 4.34
CA PRO A 84 -5.88 -10.88 5.43
C PRO A 84 -5.89 -10.01 6.69
N ASN A 85 -6.81 -10.32 7.60
CA ASN A 85 -6.82 -9.70 8.92
C ASN A 85 -5.61 -10.10 9.74
N GLY A 86 -5.02 -9.15 10.45
CA GLY A 86 -3.87 -9.41 11.31
C GLY A 86 -2.55 -9.55 10.55
N ILE A 87 -2.43 -9.00 9.34
CA ILE A 87 -1.15 -8.98 8.63
C ILE A 87 -0.14 -8.10 9.36
N THR A 88 1.08 -8.59 9.49
CA THR A 88 2.20 -7.82 10.01
C THR A 88 2.96 -7.16 8.87
N ASP A 89 3.20 -5.87 8.97
CA ASP A 89 4.02 -5.09 8.04
C ASP A 89 5.14 -4.35 8.77
N LYS A 90 6.15 -3.91 8.01
CA LYS A 90 7.29 -3.17 8.54
C LYS A 90 7.28 -1.73 8.00
N ILE A 91 7.15 -0.76 8.89
CA ILE A 91 7.34 0.66 8.53
C ILE A 91 8.81 1.00 8.70
N VAL A 92 9.43 1.55 7.67
CA VAL A 92 10.86 1.90 7.66
C VAL A 92 11.05 3.30 7.09
N PHE A 93 11.80 4.15 7.78
CA PHE A 93 12.20 5.47 7.29
C PHE A 93 13.71 5.65 7.40
N LYS A 94 14.25 6.51 6.53
CA LYS A 94 15.65 6.94 6.59
C LYS A 94 15.86 7.85 7.80
N THR A 95 16.98 7.72 8.48
CA THR A 95 17.36 8.58 9.61
C THR A 95 18.00 9.88 9.14
N VAL A 96 17.80 10.90 9.96
CA VAL A 96 18.54 12.15 9.98
C VAL A 96 19.02 12.37 11.41
N LEU A 97 20.27 12.80 11.57
CA LEU A 97 20.83 13.10 12.89
C LEU A 97 20.47 14.54 13.30
N HIS A 98 19.95 14.70 14.52
CA HIS A 98 19.69 15.98 15.15
C HIS A 98 20.22 15.99 16.58
N GLY A 99 21.39 16.62 16.79
CA GLY A 99 22.13 16.50 18.04
C GLY A 99 22.45 15.03 18.33
N ASP A 100 22.05 14.55 19.52
CA ASP A 100 22.25 13.17 19.96
C ASP A 100 21.07 12.24 19.58
N THR A 101 20.16 12.68 18.72
CA THR A 101 18.94 11.93 18.38
C THR A 101 18.91 11.58 16.90
N LEU A 102 18.70 10.31 16.59
CA LEU A 102 18.28 9.84 15.27
C LEU A 102 16.79 10.05 15.11
N ILE A 103 16.40 10.77 14.07
CA ILE A 103 15.01 11.01 13.71
C ILE A 103 14.74 10.35 12.37
N ALA A 104 13.77 9.44 12.30
CA ALA A 104 13.29 8.85 11.07
C ALA A 104 11.81 9.15 10.92
N ALA A 105 11.45 9.94 9.91
CA ALA A 105 10.09 10.41 9.71
C ALA A 105 9.64 10.22 8.26
N GLY A 106 8.33 10.05 8.07
CA GLY A 106 7.74 9.94 6.74
C GLY A 106 6.25 9.67 6.77
N VAL A 107 5.68 9.57 5.57
CA VAL A 107 4.27 9.20 5.37
C VAL A 107 4.22 7.73 5.00
N ASN A 108 3.51 6.92 5.78
CA ASN A 108 3.29 5.52 5.41
C ASN A 108 2.27 5.44 4.25
N ASN A 109 2.56 4.58 3.26
CA ASN A 109 1.98 4.66 1.92
C ASN A 109 0.42 4.69 1.93
N PRO A 110 -0.20 5.86 1.64
CA PRO A 110 -1.66 5.99 1.70
C PRO A 110 -2.35 5.24 0.57
N LEU A 111 -1.67 4.95 -0.54
CA LEU A 111 -2.23 4.14 -1.64
C LEU A 111 -2.30 2.65 -1.30
N ARG A 112 -1.40 2.18 -0.43
CA ARG A 112 -1.39 0.78 0.04
C ARG A 112 -2.37 0.58 1.18
N TRP A 113 -2.40 1.48 2.15
CA TRP A 113 -3.20 1.27 3.36
C TRP A 113 -4.58 1.91 3.30
N GLY A 114 -4.78 2.91 2.43
CA GLY A 114 -6.06 3.58 2.28
C GLY A 114 -6.65 4.03 3.63
N ASP A 115 -7.97 3.93 3.72
CA ASP A 115 -8.73 4.39 4.88
C ASP A 115 -9.36 3.23 5.66
N ALA A 116 -9.17 1.99 5.19
CA ALA A 116 -9.88 0.81 5.67
C ALA A 116 -9.05 -0.04 6.66
N PHE A 117 -7.82 0.38 6.96
CA PHE A 117 -6.89 -0.36 7.81
C PHE A 117 -6.47 0.47 9.02
N ASP A 118 -6.62 -0.14 10.18
CA ASP A 118 -6.20 0.39 11.47
C ASP A 118 -5.12 -0.48 12.09
N ILE A 119 -4.35 0.14 12.98
CA ILE A 119 -3.32 -0.54 13.74
C ILE A 119 -3.98 -1.42 14.81
N ARG A 120 -3.52 -2.66 14.92
CA ARG A 120 -3.86 -3.59 16.00
C ARG A 120 -2.78 -3.60 17.08
N THR A 121 -1.52 -3.72 16.66
CA THR A 121 -0.36 -3.66 17.55
C THR A 121 0.84 -3.01 16.87
N VAL A 122 1.77 -2.49 17.66
CA VAL A 122 3.08 -2.00 17.23
C VAL A 122 4.19 -2.64 18.04
N GLN A 123 5.34 -2.87 17.43
CA GLN A 123 6.50 -3.48 18.07
C GLN A 123 7.80 -2.85 17.53
N GLU A 124 8.83 -2.82 18.38
CA GLU A 124 10.18 -2.40 18.01
C GLU A 124 10.73 -3.26 16.87
N GLY A 125 11.37 -2.65 15.86
CA GLY A 125 11.86 -3.37 14.66
C GLY A 125 13.32 -3.07 14.27
N SER A 126 14.02 -2.26 15.05
CA SER A 126 15.38 -1.75 14.82
C SER A 126 16.42 -2.27 15.82
N GLY A 127 16.02 -3.05 16.83
CA GLY A 127 16.89 -3.53 17.90
C GLY A 127 17.31 -2.47 18.91
N ARG A 128 16.58 -1.34 19.03
CA ARG A 128 16.91 -0.23 19.95
C ARG A 128 15.66 0.44 20.49
N SER A 129 15.76 1.13 21.63
CA SER A 129 14.61 1.84 22.19
C SER A 129 14.16 2.97 21.26
N LEU A 130 12.86 3.04 20.99
CA LEU A 130 12.25 4.04 20.09
C LEU A 130 11.18 4.84 20.82
N THR A 131 11.15 6.15 20.59
CA THR A 131 9.95 6.97 20.81
C THR A 131 9.24 7.12 19.47
N VAL A 132 7.99 6.66 19.40
CA VAL A 132 7.17 6.68 18.18
C VAL A 132 6.06 7.70 18.35
N LEU A 133 5.92 8.59 17.36
CA LEU A 133 4.86 9.58 17.27
C LEU A 133 4.00 9.27 16.04
N HIS A 134 2.69 9.14 16.26
CA HIS A 134 1.73 8.85 15.20
C HIS A 134 0.32 9.25 15.61
N ALA A 135 -0.43 9.91 14.73
CA ALA A 135 -1.82 10.32 14.96
C ALA A 135 -2.05 11.08 16.29
N GLY A 136 -1.05 11.84 16.76
CA GLY A 136 -1.11 12.56 18.04
C GLY A 136 -0.75 11.71 19.28
N HIS A 137 -0.52 10.41 19.11
CA HIS A 137 -0.04 9.53 20.16
C HIS A 137 1.49 9.55 20.22
N ILE A 138 2.01 9.38 21.44
CA ILE A 138 3.43 9.17 21.73
C ILE A 138 3.54 7.86 22.51
N LEU A 139 4.43 6.98 22.08
CA LEU A 139 4.67 5.70 22.75
C LEU A 139 6.16 5.38 22.76
N HIS A 140 6.59 4.64 23.78
CA HIS A 140 7.96 4.16 23.92
C HIS A 140 7.98 2.65 23.67
N LEU A 141 8.88 2.21 22.79
CA LEU A 141 9.12 0.81 22.48
C LEU A 141 10.52 0.45 22.94
N GLU A 142 10.63 -0.61 23.72
CA GLU A 142 11.92 -1.17 24.12
C GLU A 142 12.34 -2.28 23.14
N PRO A 143 13.65 -2.55 22.98
CA PRO A 143 14.13 -3.65 22.18
C PRO A 143 13.49 -4.96 22.63
N SER A 144 13.03 -5.77 21.68
CA SER A 144 12.42 -7.07 21.96
C SER A 144 11.19 -7.01 22.88
N SER A 145 10.52 -5.86 22.99
CA SER A 145 9.26 -5.78 23.75
C SER A 145 8.16 -6.60 23.07
N GLU A 146 7.20 -7.05 23.87
CA GLU A 146 5.94 -7.61 23.36
C GLU A 146 5.19 -6.58 22.48
N PRO A 147 4.36 -7.04 21.52
CA PRO A 147 3.51 -6.15 20.73
C PRO A 147 2.60 -5.29 21.60
N ASN A 148 2.68 -3.97 21.42
CA ASN A 148 1.97 -2.96 22.19
C ASN A 148 0.68 -2.51 21.48
N LYS A 149 -0.40 -2.29 22.23
CA LYS A 149 -1.72 -1.86 21.73
C LYS A 149 -2.01 -0.36 21.88
N ALA A 150 -1.02 0.46 22.22
CA ALA A 150 -1.20 1.90 22.44
C ALA A 150 -1.77 2.67 21.25
N LEU A 151 -1.63 2.12 20.03
CA LEU A 151 -2.17 2.67 18.78
C LEU A 151 -3.37 1.86 18.25
N LEU A 152 -4.01 1.03 19.08
CA LEU A 152 -5.14 0.21 18.63
C LEU A 152 -6.25 1.11 18.07
N GLY A 153 -6.66 0.85 16.83
CA GLY A 153 -7.74 1.57 16.15
C GLY A 153 -7.31 2.89 15.49
N THR A 154 -6.02 3.26 15.54
CA THR A 154 -5.57 4.43 14.78
C THR A 154 -5.28 4.07 13.32
N PRO A 155 -5.50 4.96 12.35
CA PRO A 155 -5.27 4.68 10.93
C PRO A 155 -3.81 4.31 10.64
N VAL A 156 -3.56 3.34 9.76
CA VAL A 156 -2.18 2.97 9.38
C VAL A 156 -1.50 4.06 8.53
N LYS A 157 -2.30 4.80 7.75
CA LYS A 157 -1.84 5.91 6.91
C LYS A 157 -1.45 7.15 7.74
N GLY A 158 -0.67 8.03 7.13
CA GLY A 158 -0.38 9.35 7.68
C GLY A 158 1.07 9.51 8.14
N ASN A 159 1.30 10.56 8.92
CA ASN A 159 2.64 10.93 9.38
C ASN A 159 3.09 10.01 10.52
N TRP A 160 4.35 9.62 10.44
CA TRP A 160 5.04 8.83 11.42
C TRP A 160 6.40 9.45 11.72
N GLU A 161 6.81 9.36 12.97
CA GLU A 161 8.15 9.77 13.39
C GLU A 161 8.68 8.80 14.45
N PHE A 162 9.91 8.35 14.25
CA PHE A 162 10.66 7.50 15.16
C PHE A 162 11.87 8.27 15.66
N ARG A 163 12.08 8.30 16.98
CA ARG A 163 13.25 8.90 17.61
C ARG A 163 14.01 7.86 18.39
N SER A 164 15.33 7.88 18.28
CA SER A 164 16.23 7.13 19.15
C SER A 164 17.41 7.99 19.55
N LEU A 165 17.83 7.89 20.80
CA LEU A 165 19.12 8.45 21.21
C LEU A 165 20.27 7.64 20.61
N LEU A 166 21.39 8.31 20.33
CA LEU A 166 22.65 7.67 20.00
C LEU A 166 23.21 6.93 21.22
N THR A 167 23.76 5.73 20.98
CA THR A 167 24.57 5.02 21.96
C THR A 167 25.90 5.74 22.18
N PRO A 168 26.62 5.49 23.29
CA PRO A 168 27.94 6.09 23.51
C PRO A 168 28.93 5.85 22.36
N ALA A 169 28.91 4.66 21.76
CA ALA A 169 29.76 4.32 20.62
C ALA A 169 29.39 5.14 19.37
N GLU A 170 28.10 5.31 19.09
CA GLU A 170 27.65 6.12 17.95
C GLU A 170 27.93 7.61 18.16
N LYS A 171 27.88 8.12 19.40
CA LYS A 171 28.31 9.50 19.70
C LYS A 171 29.81 9.70 19.43
N ALA A 172 30.62 8.68 19.66
CA ALA A 172 32.05 8.73 19.35
C ALA A 172 32.31 8.60 17.84
N ASP A 173 31.49 7.83 17.12
CA ASP A 173 31.55 7.67 15.66
C ASP A 173 30.15 7.56 15.04
N HIS A 174 29.65 8.67 14.49
CA HIS A 174 28.31 8.73 13.88
C HIS A 174 28.11 7.78 12.70
N ARG A 175 29.19 7.25 12.09
CA ARG A 175 29.09 6.25 11.00
C ARG A 175 28.55 4.91 11.49
N LEU A 176 28.57 4.67 12.81
CA LEU A 176 28.00 3.50 13.44
C LEU A 176 26.48 3.59 13.58
N ALA A 177 25.91 4.81 13.46
CA ALA A 177 24.47 5.00 13.59
C ALA A 177 23.73 4.39 12.39
N PRO A 178 22.58 3.73 12.60
CA PRO A 178 21.81 3.15 11.52
C PRO A 178 21.26 4.23 10.60
N ASP A 179 21.29 3.96 9.30
CA ASP A 179 20.73 4.84 8.27
C ASP A 179 19.20 4.80 8.20
N ARG A 180 18.57 3.86 8.93
CA ARG A 180 17.13 3.62 8.96
C ARG A 180 16.66 3.21 10.35
N LEU A 181 15.44 3.62 10.69
CA LEU A 181 14.69 3.07 11.81
C LEU A 181 13.40 2.45 11.30
N SER A 182 12.91 1.49 12.05
CA SER A 182 11.74 0.70 11.72
C SER A 182 10.99 0.17 12.92
N ILE A 183 9.70 -0.03 12.71
CA ILE A 183 8.79 -0.72 13.61
C ILE A 183 8.05 -1.81 12.84
N LEU A 184 7.56 -2.80 13.57
CA LEU A 184 6.57 -3.74 13.06
C LEU A 184 5.18 -3.28 13.49
N ILE A 185 4.22 -3.37 12.58
CA ILE A 185 2.82 -3.14 12.88
C ILE A 185 2.05 -4.41 12.55
N THR A 186 1.08 -4.78 13.36
CA THR A 186 0.02 -5.69 12.93
C THR A 186 -1.20 -4.84 12.65
N VAL A 187 -1.81 -5.02 11.50
CA VAL A 187 -2.98 -4.22 11.08
C VAL A 187 -4.24 -5.07 11.08
N GLN A 188 -5.37 -4.41 11.19
CA GLN A 188 -6.68 -5.01 11.04
C GLN A 188 -7.53 -4.17 10.10
N HIS A 189 -8.40 -4.86 9.39
CA HIS A 189 -9.46 -4.24 8.63
C HIS A 189 -10.65 -3.97 9.55
N HIS A 190 -11.34 -2.84 9.39
CA HIS A 190 -12.58 -2.54 10.12
C HIS A 190 -13.85 -2.83 9.33
#